data_AF-A0A7C4AT35-F1
#
_entry.id   AF-A0A7C4AT35-F1
#
_cell.length_a   1.000
_cell.length_b   1.000
_cell.length_c   1.000
_cell.angle_alpha   90.00
_cell.angle_beta   90.00
_cell.angle_gamma   90.00
#
_symmetry.space_group_name_H-M   'P 1'
#
loop_
_entity.id
_entity.type
_entity.pdbx_description
1 polymer ?
#
loop_
_entity_poly.entity_id
_entity_poly.type
_entity_poly.pdbx_seq_one_letter_code
_entity_poly.pdbx_strand_id
1 'polypeptide(L)'
;MSRIIFGAMVCAALFSIVLPSDAQQKYQLPDVRALKHITTSQSDHASDIPGKETTMEFYSAPNGQIITIYSYRNRPVAFSTHTNNDVQNTYRLFMDLTGEGLFQEVDRSRPWQLPAWVR
;
A
#
# COMPACT_ATOMS: atom_id res chain seq x y z
N MET A 1 -61.04 26.31 29.23
CA MET A 1 -60.32 25.56 30.30
C MET A 1 -59.02 25.06 29.68
N SER A 2 -57.84 25.60 30.00
CA SER A 2 -56.95 25.19 31.12
C SER A 2 -56.89 23.65 31.25
N ARG A 3 -55.76 22.95 31.35
CA ARG A 3 -54.31 23.22 31.43
C ARG A 3 -53.64 21.82 31.57
N ILE A 4 -52.29 21.73 31.52
CA ILE A 4 -51.44 20.73 32.23
C ILE A 4 -51.29 19.32 31.60
N ILE A 5 -50.14 18.60 31.52
CA ILE A 5 -48.72 18.78 31.89
C ILE A 5 -47.89 17.64 31.23
N PHE A 6 -46.62 17.93 30.93
CA PHE A 6 -45.40 17.09 30.87
C PHE A 6 -45.46 15.60 30.50
N GLY A 7 -44.61 15.25 29.53
CA GLY A 7 -44.01 13.92 29.41
C GLY A 7 -42.65 14.04 28.71
N ALA A 8 -41.58 14.20 29.48
CA ALA A 8 -40.22 14.15 29.00
C ALA A 8 -39.87 12.74 28.51
N MET A 9 -39.31 12.62 27.31
CA MET A 9 -38.36 11.54 27.03
C MET A 9 -37.35 12.02 25.99
N VAL A 10 -36.24 12.53 26.52
CA VAL A 10 -34.97 12.66 25.83
C VAL A 10 -34.51 11.24 25.49
N CYS A 11 -34.72 10.80 24.25
CA CYS A 11 -34.03 9.61 23.75
C CYS A 11 -32.64 10.02 23.28
N ALA A 12 -31.69 9.64 24.14
CA ALA A 12 -30.27 9.73 24.03
C ALA A 12 -29.69 9.54 22.62
N ALA A 13 -28.67 10.34 22.35
CA ALA A 13 -27.65 10.11 21.35
C ALA A 13 -27.11 8.67 21.43
N LEU A 14 -27.17 7.97 20.30
CA LEU A 14 -26.27 6.86 19.98
C LEU A 14 -25.76 7.14 18.56
N PHE A 15 -24.65 7.87 18.46
CA PHE A 15 -23.38 7.24 18.11
C PHE A 15 -23.45 6.43 16.80
N SER A 16 -23.62 7.12 15.68
CA SER A 16 -22.99 6.65 14.44
C SER A 16 -21.57 7.21 14.43
N ILE A 17 -20.67 6.59 15.20
CA ILE A 17 -19.25 6.59 14.85
C ILE A 17 -19.21 5.89 13.49
N VAL A 18 -19.22 6.68 12.41
CA VAL A 18 -18.67 6.20 11.16
C VAL A 18 -17.16 6.25 11.35
N LEU A 19 -16.68 5.11 11.85
CA LEU A 19 -15.41 4.43 11.71
C LEU A 19 -14.13 5.29 11.67
N PRO A 20 -13.05 4.89 12.36
CA PRO A 20 -11.74 5.46 12.05
C PRO A 20 -11.50 5.23 10.56
N SER A 21 -11.48 6.32 9.79
CA SER A 21 -10.72 6.34 8.56
C SER A 21 -9.29 6.14 9.02
N ASP A 22 -8.84 4.88 9.12
CA ASP A 22 -7.42 4.55 9.14
C ASP A 22 -6.87 5.21 7.89
N ALA A 23 -6.31 6.41 8.07
CA ALA A 23 -5.68 7.15 7.01
C ALA A 23 -4.47 6.33 6.61
N GLN A 24 -4.67 5.43 5.64
CA GLN A 24 -3.66 4.49 5.20
C GLN A 24 -2.43 5.30 4.80
N GLN A 25 -1.32 5.07 5.51
CA GLN A 25 -0.14 5.89 5.36
C GLN A 25 0.34 5.82 3.91
N LYS A 26 0.49 6.99 3.30
CA LYS A 26 1.02 7.13 1.94
C LYS A 26 2.54 7.32 2.00
N TYR A 27 3.25 6.61 1.14
CA TYR A 27 4.70 6.62 1.03
C TYR A 27 5.10 7.09 -0.38
N GLN A 28 6.24 7.76 -0.48
CA GLN A 28 6.88 8.01 -1.76
C GLN A 28 7.70 6.79 -2.19
N LEU A 29 7.96 6.68 -3.49
CA LEU A 29 8.96 5.73 -3.98
C LEU A 29 10.33 6.05 -3.36
N PRO A 30 11.13 5.05 -2.93
CA PRO A 30 12.48 5.28 -2.45
C PRO A 30 13.34 6.01 -3.49
N ASP A 31 14.18 6.96 -3.03
CA ASP A 31 15.12 7.64 -3.91
C ASP A 31 16.22 6.68 -4.37
N VAL A 32 16.07 6.15 -5.58
CA VAL A 32 16.99 5.19 -6.20
C VAL A 32 18.42 5.71 -6.34
N ARG A 33 18.64 7.03 -6.33
CA ARG A 33 19.99 7.63 -6.41
C ARG A 33 20.80 7.40 -5.14
N ALA A 34 20.12 7.22 -4.02
CA ALA A 34 20.74 6.92 -2.73
C ALA A 34 20.95 5.40 -2.52
N LEU A 35 20.54 4.57 -3.48
CA LEU A 35 20.57 3.12 -3.37
C LEU A 35 21.61 2.49 -4.30
N LYS A 36 22.17 1.36 -3.88
CA LYS A 36 23.03 0.55 -4.74
C LYS A 36 22.15 -0.32 -5.65
N HIS A 37 22.20 -0.09 -6.95
CA HIS A 37 21.57 -0.99 -7.93
C HIS A 37 22.27 -2.36 -7.92
N ILE A 38 21.49 -3.42 -7.86
CA ILE A 38 21.96 -4.81 -7.84
C ILE A 38 21.81 -5.43 -9.22
N THR A 39 20.58 -5.44 -9.73
CA THR A 39 20.23 -6.05 -11.01
C THR A 39 18.85 -5.61 -11.47
N THR A 40 18.54 -5.90 -12.73
CA THR A 40 17.22 -5.72 -13.34
C THR A 40 16.78 -7.04 -13.96
N SER A 41 15.52 -7.42 -13.74
CA SER A 41 14.92 -8.63 -14.29
C SER A 41 13.58 -8.31 -14.91
N GLN A 42 13.22 -9.01 -15.98
CA GLN A 42 11.89 -8.94 -16.57
C GLN A 42 11.21 -10.30 -16.39
N SER A 43 9.94 -10.27 -15.98
CA SER A 43 9.15 -11.48 -15.82
C SER A 43 7.73 -11.28 -16.34
N ASP A 44 7.23 -12.30 -17.02
CA ASP A 44 5.83 -12.37 -17.39
C ASP A 44 4.93 -12.57 -16.16
N HIS A 45 5.42 -13.16 -15.08
CA HIS A 45 4.69 -13.32 -13.80
C HIS A 45 5.69 -13.14 -12.65
N ALA A 46 5.70 -11.95 -12.03
CA ALA A 46 6.43 -11.76 -10.79
C ALA A 46 5.75 -12.58 -9.67
N SER A 47 6.53 -13.26 -8.82
CA SER A 47 5.99 -14.07 -7.71
C SER A 47 5.15 -13.25 -6.72
N ASP A 48 5.49 -11.97 -6.61
CA ASP A 48 5.03 -11.10 -5.55
C ASP A 48 3.90 -10.15 -5.99
N ILE A 49 3.70 -9.99 -7.29
CA ILE A 49 2.73 -9.04 -7.86
C ILE A 49 1.91 -9.72 -8.97
N PRO A 50 0.58 -9.65 -8.91
CA PRO A 50 -0.28 -10.16 -9.97
C PRO A 50 -0.14 -9.29 -11.23
N GLY A 51 -0.02 -9.88 -12.41
CA GLY A 51 0.04 -9.13 -13.67
C GLY A 51 0.92 -9.79 -14.71
N LYS A 52 1.12 -9.10 -15.85
CA LYS A 52 2.01 -9.55 -16.94
C LYS A 52 3.04 -8.49 -17.31
N GLU A 53 4.22 -8.93 -17.75
CA GLU A 53 5.30 -8.06 -18.24
C GLU A 53 5.79 -7.05 -17.19
N THR A 54 6.25 -7.57 -16.05
CA THR A 54 6.79 -6.76 -14.96
C THR A 54 8.31 -6.63 -15.09
N THR A 55 8.80 -5.39 -15.09
CA THR A 55 10.22 -5.10 -14.87
C THR A 55 10.47 -4.95 -13.38
N MET A 56 11.41 -5.71 -12.85
CA MET A 56 11.84 -5.69 -11.46
C MET A 56 13.25 -5.11 -11.38
N GLU A 57 13.41 -4.02 -10.64
CA GLU A 57 14.70 -3.42 -10.36
C GLU A 57 15.05 -3.63 -8.89
N PHE A 58 16.18 -4.28 -8.63
CA PHE A 58 16.61 -4.67 -7.30
C PHE A 58 17.69 -3.70 -6.80
N TYR A 59 17.51 -3.20 -5.59
CA TYR A 59 18.39 -2.26 -4.93
C TYR A 59 18.72 -2.70 -3.51
N SER A 60 19.90 -2.29 -3.03
CA SER A 60 20.31 -2.41 -1.63
C SER A 60 20.50 -1.03 -1.04
N ALA A 61 19.85 -0.79 0.10
CA ALA A 61 20.05 0.38 0.93
C ALA A 61 21.24 0.19 1.88
N PRO A 62 21.91 1.28 2.33
CA PRO A 62 23.06 1.21 3.22
C PRO A 62 22.80 0.51 4.57
N ASN A 63 21.55 0.49 5.02
CA ASN A 63 21.11 -0.19 6.24
C ASN A 63 20.88 -1.71 6.07
N GLY A 64 21.20 -2.28 4.90
CA GLY A 64 21.00 -3.70 4.60
C GLY A 64 19.58 -4.08 4.17
N GLN A 65 18.70 -3.10 3.98
CA GLN A 65 17.38 -3.32 3.38
C GLN A 65 17.51 -3.54 1.87
N ILE A 66 16.77 -4.52 1.36
CA ILE A 66 16.58 -4.78 -0.06
C ILE A 66 15.27 -4.14 -0.48
N ILE A 67 15.32 -3.45 -1.61
CA ILE A 67 14.19 -2.75 -2.21
C ILE A 67 14.03 -3.29 -3.63
N THR A 68 12.82 -3.75 -3.97
CA THR A 68 12.49 -4.16 -5.34
C THR A 68 11.44 -3.21 -5.88
N ILE A 69 11.72 -2.56 -7.01
CA ILE A 69 10.75 -1.71 -7.70
C ILE A 69 10.14 -2.52 -8.84
N TYR A 70 8.81 -2.55 -8.88
CA TYR A 70 8.04 -3.25 -9.90
C TYR A 70 7.40 -2.22 -10.84
N SER A 71 7.80 -2.29 -12.10
CA SER A 71 7.39 -1.37 -13.14
C SER A 71 6.62 -2.09 -14.24
N TYR A 72 5.52 -1.48 -14.69
CA TYR A 72 4.76 -1.90 -15.86
C TYR A 72 4.85 -0.79 -16.90
N ARG A 73 5.19 -1.14 -18.15
CA ARG A 73 5.41 -0.15 -19.23
C ARG A 73 6.35 1.00 -18.80
N ASN A 74 7.45 0.67 -18.11
CA ASN A 74 8.43 1.62 -17.56
C ASN A 74 7.89 2.62 -16.51
N ARG A 75 6.72 2.35 -15.92
CA ARG A 75 6.16 3.15 -14.83
C ARG A 75 6.17 2.34 -13.54
N PRO A 76 6.75 2.84 -12.45
CA PRO A 76 6.67 2.20 -11.14
C PRO A 76 5.22 2.08 -10.69
N VAL A 77 4.80 0.87 -10.34
CA VAL A 77 3.44 0.56 -9.86
C VAL A 77 3.46 0.14 -8.41
N ALA A 78 4.53 -0.54 -8.00
CA ALA A 78 4.71 -1.00 -6.65
C ALA A 78 6.20 -1.06 -6.31
N PHE A 79 6.50 -1.13 -5.02
CA PHE A 79 7.81 -1.51 -4.53
C PHE A 79 7.67 -2.38 -3.29
N SER A 80 8.61 -3.30 -3.10
CA SER A 80 8.71 -4.08 -1.87
C SER A 80 9.97 -3.69 -1.11
N THR A 81 9.91 -3.89 0.20
CA THR A 81 11.08 -3.75 1.08
C THR A 81 11.18 -4.96 1.99
N HIS A 82 12.40 -5.42 2.25
CA HIS A 82 12.69 -6.46 3.24
C HIS A 82 14.14 -6.36 3.69
N THR A 83 14.49 -6.96 4.82
CA THR A 83 15.90 -7.14 5.22
C THR A 83 16.41 -8.48 4.71
N ASN A 84 17.69 -8.54 4.33
CA ASN A 84 18.28 -9.76 3.77
C ASN A 84 18.33 -10.91 4.80
N ASN A 85 18.38 -10.58 6.10
CA ASN A 85 18.51 -11.56 7.18
C ASN A 85 17.16 -12.14 7.64
N ASP A 86 16.04 -11.51 7.29
CA ASP A 86 14.70 -11.94 7.72
C ASP A 86 13.63 -11.52 6.71
N VAL A 87 13.63 -12.13 5.53
CA VAL A 87 12.66 -11.81 4.48
C VAL A 87 11.23 -12.10 4.95
N GLN A 88 11.01 -13.22 5.66
CA GLN A 88 9.66 -13.67 6.01
C GLN A 88 8.92 -12.69 6.92
N ASN A 89 9.60 -12.09 7.90
CA ASN A 89 8.95 -11.19 8.85
C ASN A 89 9.06 -9.71 8.48
N THR A 90 10.00 -9.34 7.59
CA THR A 90 10.24 -7.92 7.24
C THR A 90 9.75 -7.52 5.86
N TYR A 91 9.23 -8.47 5.08
CA TYR A 91 8.69 -8.18 3.77
C TYR A 91 7.43 -7.30 3.86
N ARG A 92 7.49 -6.14 3.21
CA ARG A 92 6.37 -5.22 3.02
C ARG A 92 6.23 -4.88 1.55
N LEU A 93 4.99 -4.78 1.07
CA LEU A 93 4.68 -4.41 -0.32
C LEU A 93 3.88 -3.13 -0.32
N PHE A 94 4.24 -2.19 -1.19
CA PHE A 94 3.59 -0.90 -1.33
C PHE A 94 3.18 -0.71 -2.79
N MET A 95 1.97 -0.21 -3.03
CA MET A 95 1.40 -0.06 -4.36
C MET A 95 0.78 1.33 -4.53
N ASP A 96 0.98 1.94 -5.70
CA ASP A 96 0.30 3.16 -6.08
C ASP A 96 -1.13 2.83 -6.54
N LEU A 97 -2.10 2.98 -5.65
CA LEU A 97 -3.50 2.67 -5.94
C LEU A 97 -4.13 3.65 -6.95
N THR A 98 -3.55 4.83 -7.09
CA THR A 98 -4.17 5.99 -7.74
C THR A 98 -3.49 6.42 -9.04
N GLY A 99 -2.23 6.05 -9.24
CA GLY A 99 -1.40 6.56 -10.32
C GLY A 99 -0.85 7.96 -10.02
N GLU A 100 -0.72 8.35 -8.76
CA GLU A 100 -0.22 9.66 -8.34
C GLU A 100 1.24 9.62 -7.85
N GLY A 101 1.87 8.44 -7.87
CA GLY A 101 3.20 8.21 -7.29
C GLY A 101 3.17 8.14 -5.75
N LEU A 102 2.00 7.91 -5.16
CA LEU A 102 1.81 7.74 -3.72
C LEU A 102 1.42 6.30 -3.41
N PHE A 103 2.30 5.61 -2.71
CA PHE A 103 2.22 4.18 -2.48
C PHE A 103 1.60 3.88 -1.11
N GLN A 104 0.76 2.87 -1.04
CA GLN A 104 0.13 2.41 0.17
C GLN A 104 0.50 0.96 0.41
N GLU A 105 0.69 0.58 1.67
CA GLU A 105 1.00 -0.81 2.01
C GLU A 105 -0.18 -1.72 1.63
N VAL A 106 0.15 -2.81 0.95
CA VAL A 106 -0.81 -3.83 0.52
C VAL A 106 -0.90 -4.90 1.59
N ASP A 107 -2.10 -5.12 2.11
CA ASP A 107 -2.40 -6.27 2.96
C ASP A 107 -2.38 -7.55 2.12
N ARG A 108 -1.23 -8.23 2.14
CA ARG A 108 -1.02 -9.50 1.44
C ARG A 108 -1.74 -10.70 2.06
N SER A 109 -2.37 -10.55 3.23
CA SER A 109 -3.18 -11.62 3.83
C SER A 109 -4.51 -11.82 3.09
N ARG A 110 -4.87 -10.86 2.23
CA ARG A 110 -6.09 -10.89 1.43
C ARG A 110 -5.75 -10.94 -0.06
N PRO A 111 -6.61 -11.53 -0.90
CA PRO A 111 -6.49 -11.39 -2.34
C PRO A 111 -6.50 -9.91 -2.72
N TRP A 112 -5.55 -9.50 -3.55
CA TRP A 112 -5.43 -8.14 -4.04
C TRP A 112 -5.15 -8.17 -5.55
N GLN A 113 -5.36 -7.04 -6.21
CA GLN A 113 -5.18 -6.90 -7.66
C GLN A 113 -4.47 -5.60 -7.98
N LEU A 114 -3.83 -5.54 -9.14
CA LEU A 114 -3.35 -4.28 -9.68
C LEU A 114 -4.51 -3.32 -9.95
N PRO A 115 -4.33 -2.03 -9.65
CA PRO A 115 -5.33 -1.01 -9.94
C PRO A 115 -5.52 -0.83 -11.45
N ALA A 116 -6.73 -0.39 -11.83
CA ALA A 116 -7.15 -0.35 -13.23
C ALA A 116 -6.26 0.55 -14.11
N TRP A 117 -5.65 1.59 -13.54
CA TRP A 117 -4.79 2.52 -14.29
C TRP A 117 -3.51 1.87 -14.83
N VAL A 118 -3.12 0.70 -14.31
CA VAL A 118 -1.92 -0.05 -14.73
C VAL A 118 -2.15 -0.80 -16.06
N ARG A 119 -3.42 -1.01 -16.46
CA ARG A 119 -3.81 -1.84 -17.61
C ARG A 119 -3.51 -1.19 -18.96
#